data_AF-A0A9P7DY63-F1
#
_entry.id   AF-A0A9P7DY63-F1
#
_cell.length_a   1.000
_cell.length_b   1.000
_cell.length_c   1.000
_cell.angle_alpha   90.00
_cell.angle_beta   90.00
_cell.angle_gamma   90.00
#
_symmetry.space_group_name_H-M   'P 1'
#
loop_
_entity.id
_entity.type
_entity.pdbx_description
1 polymer ?
#
loop_
_entity_poly.entity_id
_entity_poly.type
_entity_poly.pdbx_seq_one_letter_code
_entity_poly.pdbx_strand_id
1 'polypeptide(L)'
;MWNSKFFESVTLKTLGLHVQLGHTPGERCYNAQPVSCDEFTVIDAHGIHDIAVDFCRCETAQIRYKQLLRVWWFPATTTDPRTVATFSVLELFHLLSFESKVSAYEFYHSLARSSDNTGTSPIKDRYSAFMRMMREWHHILQLMRAGRGHDPIGIEATSDGECVVPCPACPHTGINIPDGWENLPPNIRWRYALFLAIDANFRLKRKAISSDDHDPSLNSGWAYFVEEHAYKRFLSERSIERQERSTCVSHNAVNTADTKASQGLAAMGVGSIVCARSTLMMTHSKTMTMRIGLTAHTPLLSKS
;
A
#
# COMPACT_ATOMS: atom_id res chain seq x y z
N MET A 1 15.66 28.99 -20.27
CA MET A 1 16.02 30.42 -20.36
C MET A 1 16.85 30.64 -21.61
N TRP A 2 16.60 31.71 -22.36
CA TRP A 2 17.42 32.05 -23.54
C TRP A 2 18.74 32.68 -23.07
N ASN A 3 19.88 32.06 -23.41
CA ASN A 3 21.21 32.56 -23.03
C ASN A 3 21.90 33.36 -24.16
N SER A 4 21.14 33.86 -25.13
CA SER A 4 21.63 34.50 -26.38
C SER A 4 22.21 33.56 -27.44
N LYS A 5 22.38 32.25 -27.16
CA LYS A 5 22.82 31.24 -28.15
C LYS A 5 21.81 30.13 -28.33
N PHE A 6 21.29 29.57 -27.24
CA PHE A 6 20.31 28.50 -27.23
C PHE A 6 19.39 28.63 -26.01
N PHE A 7 18.31 27.84 -25.98
CA PHE A 7 17.49 27.70 -24.80
C PHE A 7 18.12 26.69 -23.85
N GLU A 8 18.56 27.18 -22.70
CA GLU A 8 19.12 26.36 -21.63
C GLU A 8 18.02 25.97 -20.65
N SER A 9 18.02 24.71 -20.20
CA SER A 9 17.10 24.28 -19.14
C SER A 9 17.52 24.90 -17.82
N VAL A 10 16.60 25.62 -17.17
CA VAL A 10 16.86 26.34 -15.91
C VAL A 10 15.66 26.08 -15.01
N THR A 11 15.90 25.71 -13.75
CA THR A 11 14.82 25.43 -12.80
C THR A 11 14.23 26.73 -12.27
N LEU A 12 12.93 26.74 -11.94
CA LEU A 12 12.30 27.91 -11.32
C LEU A 12 12.98 28.30 -10.01
N LYS A 13 13.51 27.31 -9.30
CA LYS A 13 14.35 27.49 -8.13
C LYS A 13 15.57 28.38 -8.41
N THR A 14 16.34 28.08 -9.46
CA THR A 14 17.50 28.90 -9.85
C THR A 14 17.11 30.31 -10.33
N LEU A 15 15.85 30.52 -10.71
CA LEU A 15 15.29 31.84 -11.00
C LEU A 15 14.81 32.60 -9.75
N GLY A 16 14.97 32.02 -8.56
CA GLY A 16 14.57 32.63 -7.30
C GLY A 16 13.12 32.39 -6.89
N LEU A 17 12.41 31.45 -7.54
CA LEU A 17 11.06 31.08 -7.11
C LEU A 17 11.12 30.27 -5.81
N HIS A 18 10.48 30.80 -4.77
CA HIS A 18 10.22 30.09 -3.52
C HIS A 18 8.72 29.86 -3.37
N VAL A 19 8.34 28.62 -3.04
CA VAL A 19 6.95 28.27 -2.73
C VAL A 19 6.71 28.50 -1.24
N GLN A 20 5.97 29.55 -0.92
CA GLN A 20 5.58 29.86 0.46
C GLN A 20 4.36 29.03 0.87
N LEU A 21 4.45 28.34 2.01
CA LEU A 21 3.39 27.50 2.57
C LEU A 21 2.71 28.15 3.78
N GLY A 22 1.52 27.67 4.12
CA GLY A 22 0.82 28.01 5.37
C GLY A 22 -0.03 29.27 5.34
N HIS A 23 -0.09 29.99 4.21
CA HIS A 23 -0.92 31.18 3.99
C HIS A 23 -1.78 31.04 2.74
N THR A 24 -2.77 31.90 2.58
CA THR A 24 -3.61 31.89 1.37
C THR A 24 -2.83 32.44 0.16
N PRO A 25 -3.17 32.05 -1.08
CA PRO A 25 -2.51 32.55 -2.27
C PRO A 25 -2.53 34.09 -2.32
N GLY A 26 -1.34 34.71 -2.46
CA GLY A 26 -1.17 36.16 -2.51
C GLY A 26 -0.80 36.82 -1.18
N GLU A 27 -0.96 36.13 -0.04
CA GLU A 27 -0.50 36.63 1.25
C GLU A 27 0.99 36.33 1.47
N ARG A 28 1.71 37.30 2.06
CA ARG A 28 3.12 37.13 2.43
C ARG A 28 3.24 36.70 3.89
N CYS A 29 4.04 35.67 4.14
CA CYS A 29 4.43 35.25 5.46
C CYS A 29 5.63 36.09 5.92
N TYR A 30 5.47 36.83 7.01
CA TYR A 30 6.57 37.61 7.60
C TYR A 30 7.53 36.75 8.44
N ASN A 31 7.10 35.54 8.83
CA ASN A 31 7.92 34.57 9.57
C ASN A 31 8.10 33.28 8.77
N ALA A 32 8.46 33.44 7.49
CA ALA A 32 8.75 32.33 6.59
C ALA A 32 10.09 31.68 6.97
N GLN A 33 10.12 30.36 7.04
CA GLN A 33 11.33 29.57 7.28
C GLN A 33 11.64 28.71 6.05
N PRO A 34 12.71 29.03 5.32
CA PRO A 34 13.21 28.19 4.23
C PRO A 34 13.62 26.80 4.73
N VAL A 35 13.49 25.81 3.86
CA VAL A 35 14.02 24.46 4.11
C VAL A 35 15.55 24.50 4.24
N SER A 36 16.06 23.77 5.24
CA SER A 36 17.52 23.67 5.45
C SER A 36 18.22 23.07 4.23
N CYS A 37 19.39 23.62 3.90
CA CYS A 37 20.20 23.22 2.74
C CYS A 37 19.51 23.44 1.38
N ASP A 38 18.33 24.08 1.34
CA ASP A 38 17.60 24.39 0.10
C ASP A 38 17.33 23.13 -0.75
N GLU A 39 17.22 21.96 -0.13
CA GLU A 39 16.94 20.70 -0.84
C GLU A 39 15.51 20.25 -0.62
N PHE A 40 14.65 20.48 -1.61
CA PHE A 40 13.27 20.00 -1.58
C PHE A 40 12.85 19.46 -2.95
N THR A 41 12.50 18.18 -2.99
CA THR A 41 12.12 17.47 -4.22
C THR A 41 10.62 17.23 -4.27
N VAL A 42 9.97 17.65 -5.35
CA VAL A 42 8.56 17.38 -5.65
C VAL A 42 8.48 16.38 -6.79
N ILE A 43 7.81 15.26 -6.55
CA ILE A 43 7.44 14.28 -7.58
C ILE A 43 6.05 14.66 -8.07
N ASP A 44 5.94 15.01 -9.35
CA ASP A 44 4.69 15.38 -10.00
C ASP A 44 4.45 14.53 -11.26
N ALA A 45 3.23 14.55 -11.80
CA ALA A 45 2.86 13.85 -13.02
C ALA A 45 3.66 14.33 -14.24
N HIS A 46 4.16 15.58 -14.21
CA HIS A 46 4.99 16.14 -15.28
C HIS A 46 6.49 15.88 -15.12
N GLY A 47 6.93 15.40 -13.96
CA GLY A 47 8.34 15.13 -13.68
C GLY A 47 8.72 15.29 -12.22
N ILE A 48 10.03 15.23 -11.96
CA ILE A 48 10.65 15.36 -10.65
C ILE A 48 11.36 16.71 -10.64
N HIS A 49 10.96 17.56 -9.70
CA HIS A 49 11.38 18.95 -9.63
C HIS A 49 12.10 19.22 -8.31
N ASP A 50 13.27 19.85 -8.38
CA ASP A 50 13.91 20.46 -7.22
C ASP A 50 13.44 21.93 -7.10
N ILE A 51 12.80 22.25 -5.98
CA ILE A 51 12.21 23.58 -5.71
C ILE A 51 12.71 24.15 -4.39
N ALA A 52 12.57 25.46 -4.20
CA ALA A 52 12.72 26.10 -2.90
C ALA A 52 11.36 26.23 -2.22
N VAL A 53 11.28 25.89 -0.94
CA VAL A 53 10.05 25.92 -0.15
C VAL A 53 10.29 26.67 1.15
N ASP A 54 9.35 27.54 1.49
CA ASP A 54 9.35 28.27 2.76
C ASP A 54 8.14 27.87 3.60
N PHE A 55 8.38 27.25 4.76
CA PHE A 55 7.34 26.91 5.72
C PHE A 55 6.94 28.12 6.56
N CYS A 56 5.65 28.29 6.82
CA CYS A 56 5.20 29.29 7.78
C CYS A 56 5.58 28.89 9.22
N ARG A 57 6.11 29.85 10.00
CA ARG A 57 6.33 29.74 11.45
C ARG A 57 5.60 30.82 12.26
N CYS A 58 4.58 31.45 11.70
CA CYS A 58 3.69 32.31 12.49
C CYS A 58 3.14 31.54 13.70
N GLU A 59 2.70 32.24 14.74
CA GLU A 59 2.20 31.62 15.98
C GLU A 59 1.04 30.63 15.74
N THR A 60 0.20 30.92 14.75
CA THR A 60 -0.94 30.10 14.32
C THR A 60 -0.58 29.04 13.27
N ALA A 61 0.69 28.93 12.90
CA ALA A 61 1.15 28.02 11.86
C ALA A 61 0.89 26.56 12.24
N GLN A 62 0.38 25.81 11.27
CA GLN A 62 0.26 24.37 11.44
C GLN A 62 1.64 23.71 11.33
N ILE A 63 1.76 22.50 11.87
CA ILE A 63 2.95 21.66 11.69
C ILE A 63 3.24 21.40 10.20
N ARG A 64 4.52 21.23 9.86
CA ARG A 64 5.02 21.24 8.46
C ARG A 64 4.27 20.30 7.52
N TYR A 65 4.07 19.04 7.91
CA TYR A 65 3.36 18.08 7.06
C TYR A 65 1.91 18.50 6.78
N LYS A 66 1.21 19.15 7.73
CA LYS A 66 -0.15 19.68 7.49
C LYS A 66 -0.14 20.84 6.51
N GLN A 67 0.91 21.68 6.51
CA GLN A 67 1.06 22.75 5.52
C GLN A 67 1.21 22.17 4.10
N LEU A 68 1.96 21.07 3.95
CA LEU A 68 2.11 20.35 2.67
C LEU A 68 0.79 19.72 2.21
N LEU A 69 0.09 19.03 3.12
CA LEU A 69 -1.19 18.39 2.79
C LEU A 69 -2.26 19.42 2.38
N ARG A 70 -2.24 20.64 2.94
CA ARG A 70 -3.14 21.75 2.54
C ARG A 70 -2.90 22.24 1.11
N VAL A 71 -1.70 22.03 0.56
CA VAL A 71 -1.38 22.32 -0.85
C VAL A 71 -1.36 21.04 -1.71
N TRP A 72 -2.00 19.97 -1.24
CA TRP A 72 -2.13 18.70 -1.98
C TRP A 72 -0.78 18.04 -2.27
N TRP A 73 0.19 18.23 -1.38
CA TRP A 73 1.49 17.57 -1.41
C TRP A 73 1.58 16.55 -0.28
N PHE A 74 1.69 15.28 -0.67
CA PHE A 74 1.85 14.17 0.25
C PHE A 74 3.33 14.01 0.61
N PRO A 75 3.72 14.11 1.88
CA PRO A 75 5.11 14.04 2.27
C PRO A 75 5.63 12.62 2.46
N ALA A 76 6.89 12.37 2.11
CA ALA A 76 7.55 11.08 2.34
C ALA A 76 7.92 10.82 3.82
N THR A 77 7.96 11.87 4.63
CA THR A 77 8.21 11.82 6.08
C THR A 77 7.36 12.88 6.78
N THR A 78 6.96 12.61 8.02
CA THR A 78 6.21 13.57 8.84
C THR A 78 7.12 14.57 9.56
N THR A 79 8.33 14.14 9.91
CA THR A 79 9.38 14.95 10.52
C THR A 79 10.34 15.46 9.44
N ASP A 80 10.56 16.79 9.40
CA ASP A 80 11.42 17.49 8.42
C ASP A 80 11.28 16.98 6.97
N PRO A 81 10.08 17.09 6.35
CA PRO A 81 9.86 16.61 4.99
C PRO A 81 10.77 17.32 3.99
N ARG A 82 11.47 16.54 3.15
CA ARG A 82 12.30 17.04 2.03
C ARG A 82 11.91 16.48 0.67
N THR A 83 10.97 15.56 0.66
CA THR A 83 10.43 14.96 -0.56
C THR A 83 8.94 14.83 -0.41
N VAL A 84 8.23 15.24 -1.45
CA VAL A 84 6.77 15.12 -1.53
C VAL A 84 6.38 14.56 -2.89
N ALA A 85 5.24 13.91 -2.95
CA ALA A 85 4.54 13.63 -4.19
C ALA A 85 3.26 14.48 -4.23
N THR A 86 2.92 15.03 -5.39
CA THR A 86 1.62 15.68 -5.57
C THR A 86 0.51 14.62 -5.50
N PHE A 87 -0.67 14.99 -5.03
CA PHE A 87 -1.80 14.06 -5.03
C PHE A 87 -2.10 13.56 -6.44
N SER A 88 -1.97 14.44 -7.44
CA SER A 88 -2.13 14.11 -8.86
C SER A 88 -1.25 12.94 -9.32
N VAL A 89 0.03 12.89 -8.93
CA VAL A 89 0.91 11.78 -9.33
C VAL A 89 0.58 10.48 -8.59
N LEU A 90 0.16 10.57 -7.32
CA LEU A 90 -0.25 9.41 -6.54
C LEU A 90 -1.56 8.81 -7.09
N GLU A 91 -2.52 9.65 -7.44
CA GLU A 91 -3.78 9.26 -8.09
C GLU A 91 -3.54 8.64 -9.46
N LEU A 92 -2.71 9.29 -10.28
CA LEU A 92 -2.34 8.79 -11.61
C LEU A 92 -1.71 7.40 -11.53
N PHE A 93 -0.71 7.22 -10.64
CA PHE A 93 -0.08 5.91 -10.48
C PHE A 93 -1.06 4.87 -9.92
N HIS A 94 -1.88 5.23 -8.94
CA HIS A 94 -2.87 4.34 -8.36
C HIS A 94 -3.82 3.80 -9.45
N LEU A 95 -4.33 4.67 -10.33
CA LEU A 95 -5.17 4.27 -11.47
C LEU A 95 -4.41 3.37 -12.46
N LEU A 96 -3.22 3.78 -12.89
CA LEU A 96 -2.43 3.02 -13.86
C LEU A 96 -1.98 1.65 -13.33
N SER A 97 -1.74 1.54 -12.02
CA SER A 97 -1.38 0.28 -11.39
C SER A 97 -2.48 -0.78 -11.52
N PHE A 98 -3.75 -0.36 -11.58
CA PHE A 98 -4.89 -1.26 -11.80
C PHE A 98 -5.20 -1.49 -13.28
N GLU A 99 -5.25 -0.41 -14.07
CA GLU A 99 -5.69 -0.48 -15.47
C GLU A 99 -4.63 -1.12 -16.38
N SER A 100 -3.38 -0.71 -16.20
CA SER A 100 -2.27 -1.09 -17.09
C SER A 100 -1.25 -2.03 -16.44
N LYS A 101 -1.42 -2.35 -15.15
CA LYS A 101 -0.49 -3.17 -14.36
C LYS A 101 0.96 -2.67 -14.40
N VAL A 102 1.14 -1.37 -14.62
CA VAL A 102 2.45 -0.73 -14.67
C VAL A 102 3.13 -0.89 -13.31
N SER A 103 4.38 -1.33 -13.33
CA SER A 103 5.15 -1.43 -12.10
C SER A 103 5.51 -0.03 -11.58
N ALA A 104 5.60 0.12 -10.25
CA ALA A 104 6.04 1.37 -9.65
C ALA A 104 7.44 1.79 -10.15
N TYR A 105 8.30 0.81 -10.42
CA TYR A 105 9.63 1.02 -10.97
C TYR A 105 9.56 1.67 -12.36
N GLU A 106 8.83 1.09 -13.30
CA GLU A 106 8.67 1.62 -14.65
C GLU A 106 7.98 2.98 -14.66
N PHE A 107 6.96 3.17 -13.82
CA PHE A 107 6.28 4.44 -13.68
C PHE A 107 7.23 5.54 -13.19
N TYR A 108 7.92 5.30 -12.07
CA TYR A 108 8.84 6.26 -11.49
C TYR A 108 10.01 6.59 -12.44
N HIS A 109 10.60 5.58 -13.09
CA HIS A 109 11.67 5.83 -14.06
C HIS A 109 11.19 6.50 -15.34
N SER A 110 9.93 6.31 -15.74
CA SER A 110 9.33 7.09 -16.81
C SER A 110 9.20 8.58 -16.42
N LEU A 111 8.80 8.89 -15.18
CA LEU A 111 8.78 10.27 -14.67
C LEU A 111 10.19 10.87 -14.61
N ALA A 112 11.17 10.11 -14.14
CA ALA A 112 12.57 10.56 -14.12
C ALA A 112 13.05 10.88 -15.55
N ARG A 113 12.81 9.98 -16.51
CA ARG A 113 13.16 10.23 -17.93
C ARG A 113 12.38 11.39 -18.55
N SER A 114 11.13 11.61 -18.14
CA SER A 114 10.35 12.79 -18.57
C SER A 114 10.96 14.09 -18.07
N SER A 115 11.66 14.04 -16.94
CA SER A 115 12.34 15.21 -16.35
C SER A 115 13.69 15.47 -17.02
N ASP A 116 14.45 14.41 -17.28
CA ASP A 116 15.65 14.45 -18.13
C ASP A 116 15.89 13.08 -18.79
N ASN A 117 15.67 13.00 -20.10
CA ASN A 117 15.92 11.79 -20.89
C ASN A 117 17.35 11.75 -21.47
N THR A 118 18.12 12.83 -21.35
CA THR A 118 19.47 12.93 -21.90
C THR A 118 20.52 12.36 -20.96
N GLY A 119 20.20 12.25 -19.66
CA GLY A 119 21.13 11.85 -18.61
C GLY A 119 22.21 12.91 -18.30
N THR A 120 22.00 14.15 -18.76
CA THR A 120 22.94 15.25 -18.56
C THR A 120 22.77 15.92 -17.20
N SER A 121 21.59 15.82 -16.61
CA SER A 121 21.26 16.32 -15.28
C SER A 121 20.89 15.15 -14.37
N PRO A 122 21.75 14.77 -13.39
CA PRO A 122 21.42 13.68 -12.50
C PRO A 122 20.21 14.03 -11.63
N ILE A 123 19.10 13.32 -11.84
CA ILE A 123 17.91 13.44 -11.01
C ILE A 123 18.14 12.66 -9.71
N LYS A 124 17.85 13.28 -8.57
CA LYS A 124 17.94 12.61 -7.27
C LYS A 124 16.98 11.42 -7.24
N ASP A 125 17.51 10.24 -6.95
CA ASP A 125 16.67 9.05 -6.81
C ASP A 125 15.85 9.13 -5.51
N ARG A 126 14.53 9.12 -5.68
CA ARG A 126 13.50 9.15 -4.64
C ARG A 126 12.53 7.97 -4.80
N TYR A 127 12.90 6.92 -5.53
CA TYR A 127 12.04 5.75 -5.74
C TYR A 127 11.55 5.13 -4.42
N SER A 128 12.44 4.93 -3.44
CA SER A 128 12.06 4.37 -2.14
C SER A 128 11.08 5.29 -1.37
N ALA A 129 11.24 6.60 -1.50
CA ALA A 129 10.32 7.57 -0.90
C ALA A 129 8.96 7.53 -1.60
N PHE A 130 8.94 7.43 -2.93
CA PHE A 130 7.71 7.25 -3.70
C PHE A 130 6.97 5.96 -3.31
N MET A 131 7.69 4.84 -3.18
CA MET A 131 7.11 3.57 -2.73
C MET A 131 6.47 3.67 -1.34
N ARG A 132 7.12 4.37 -0.40
CA ARG A 132 6.56 4.62 0.93
C ARG A 132 5.28 5.45 0.84
N MET A 133 5.31 6.57 0.13
CA MET A 133 4.14 7.43 -0.05
C MET A 133 2.98 6.67 -0.71
N MET A 134 3.26 5.84 -1.71
CA MET A 134 2.22 5.01 -2.35
C MET A 134 1.63 3.96 -1.41
N ARG A 135 2.45 3.35 -0.55
CA ARG A 135 1.98 2.39 0.46
C ARG A 135 1.03 3.07 1.46
N GLU A 136 1.41 4.23 1.96
CA GLU A 136 0.60 5.04 2.88
C GLU A 136 -0.67 5.57 2.20
N TRP A 137 -0.55 6.05 0.95
CA TRP A 137 -1.66 6.54 0.14
C TRP A 137 -2.74 5.49 -0.07
N HIS A 138 -2.36 4.28 -0.51
CA HIS A 138 -3.29 3.17 -0.68
C HIS A 138 -4.00 2.82 0.64
N HIS A 139 -3.27 2.82 1.74
CA HIS A 139 -3.81 2.52 3.06
C HIS A 139 -4.83 3.58 3.52
N ILE A 140 -4.49 4.86 3.38
CA ILE A 140 -5.37 5.97 3.75
C ILE A 140 -6.64 5.95 2.88
N LEU A 141 -6.51 5.77 1.57
CA LEU A 141 -7.68 5.68 0.68
C LEU A 141 -8.58 4.51 1.04
N GLN A 142 -8.00 3.39 1.46
CA GLN A 142 -8.80 2.26 1.94
C GLN A 142 -9.59 2.61 3.20
N LEU A 143 -8.96 3.24 4.20
CA LEU A 143 -9.63 3.69 5.42
C LEU A 143 -10.72 4.72 5.13
N MET A 144 -10.46 5.65 4.21
CA MET A 144 -11.45 6.65 3.77
C MET A 144 -12.66 5.98 3.10
N ARG A 145 -12.43 5.02 2.20
CA ARG A 145 -13.51 4.27 1.53
C ARG A 145 -14.35 3.45 2.51
N ALA A 146 -13.73 2.91 3.56
CA ALA A 146 -14.42 2.19 4.63
C ALA A 146 -15.00 3.11 5.72
N GLY A 147 -14.87 4.44 5.58
CA GLY A 147 -15.41 5.41 6.53
C GLY A 147 -14.72 5.41 7.91
N ARG A 148 -13.57 4.73 8.06
CA ARG A 148 -12.92 4.52 9.36
C ARG A 148 -12.38 5.80 10.00
N GLY A 149 -12.13 6.84 9.20
CA GLY A 149 -11.75 8.16 9.70
C GLY A 149 -12.86 8.89 10.47
N HIS A 150 -14.12 8.44 10.37
CA HIS A 150 -15.25 9.00 11.11
C HIS A 150 -15.62 8.21 12.36
N ASP A 151 -14.92 7.11 12.65
CA ASP A 151 -15.14 6.37 13.90
C ASP A 151 -14.73 7.25 15.10
N PRO A 152 -15.61 7.47 16.09
CA PRO A 152 -15.30 8.28 17.27
C PRO A 152 -14.08 7.80 18.08
N ILE A 153 -13.76 6.51 18.03
CA ILE A 153 -12.61 5.90 18.72
C ILE A 153 -11.34 5.99 17.86
N GLY A 154 -11.49 6.37 16.59
CA GLY A 154 -10.41 6.51 15.62
C GLY A 154 -10.16 5.24 14.81
N ILE A 155 -9.18 5.32 13.90
CA ILE A 155 -8.89 4.23 12.94
C ILE A 155 -8.41 2.94 13.62
N GLU A 156 -7.84 3.04 14.82
CA GLU A 156 -7.36 1.87 15.59
C GLU A 156 -8.51 0.97 16.07
N ALA A 157 -9.74 1.47 16.10
CA ALA A 157 -10.93 0.66 16.39
C ALA A 157 -11.36 -0.22 15.20
N THR A 158 -10.70 -0.11 14.04
CA THR A 158 -11.03 -0.90 12.86
C THR A 158 -10.83 -2.37 13.15
N SER A 159 -11.93 -3.11 13.13
CA SER A 159 -11.92 -4.54 13.39
C SER A 159 -11.53 -5.34 12.15
N ASP A 160 -11.26 -6.60 12.40
CA ASP A 160 -10.88 -7.58 11.40
C ASP A 160 -11.89 -7.65 10.23
N GLY A 161 -11.45 -7.23 9.04
CA GLY A 161 -12.22 -7.33 7.79
C GLY A 161 -13.21 -6.20 7.56
N GLU A 162 -13.24 -5.17 8.41
CA GLU A 162 -14.16 -4.02 8.25
C GLU A 162 -13.87 -3.15 7.01
N CYS A 163 -12.66 -3.23 6.45
CA CYS A 163 -12.29 -2.56 5.21
C CYS A 163 -12.46 -3.44 3.97
N VAL A 164 -13.14 -4.59 4.07
CA VAL A 164 -13.47 -5.46 2.94
C VAL A 164 -14.80 -5.03 2.33
N VAL A 165 -14.87 -4.97 1.00
CA VAL A 165 -16.14 -4.74 0.30
C VAL A 165 -16.93 -6.05 0.29
N PRO A 166 -18.11 -6.12 0.95
CA PRO A 166 -18.91 -7.33 0.95
C PRO A 166 -19.43 -7.63 -0.45
N CYS A 167 -19.42 -8.91 -0.83
CA CYS A 167 -19.93 -9.32 -2.12
C CYS A 167 -21.46 -9.15 -2.18
N PRO A 168 -22.03 -8.30 -3.07
CA PRO A 168 -23.48 -8.08 -3.12
C PRO A 168 -24.26 -9.31 -3.63
N ALA A 169 -23.60 -10.22 -4.34
CA ALA A 169 -24.18 -11.46 -4.86
C ALA A 169 -24.21 -12.61 -3.83
N CYS A 170 -23.53 -12.44 -2.70
CA CYS A 170 -23.56 -13.40 -1.60
C CYS A 170 -24.81 -13.19 -0.73
N PRO A 171 -25.35 -14.27 -0.15
CA PRO A 171 -26.42 -14.17 0.83
C PRO A 171 -25.89 -13.56 2.14
N HIS A 172 -26.55 -12.51 2.62
CA HIS A 172 -26.25 -11.80 3.86
C HIS A 172 -27.51 -11.66 4.70
N THR A 173 -27.58 -12.39 5.81
CA THR A 173 -28.70 -12.32 6.78
C THR A 173 -28.91 -10.88 7.25
N GLY A 174 -30.17 -10.42 7.21
CA GLY A 174 -30.54 -9.06 7.63
C GLY A 174 -30.19 -7.96 6.60
N ILE A 175 -29.61 -8.30 5.45
CA ILE A 175 -29.27 -7.34 4.39
C ILE A 175 -30.04 -7.65 3.10
N ASN A 176 -29.79 -8.81 2.50
CA ASN A 176 -30.30 -9.14 1.16
C ASN A 176 -30.96 -10.53 1.05
N ILE A 177 -31.23 -11.19 2.19
CA ILE A 177 -32.03 -12.42 2.26
C ILE A 177 -33.17 -12.25 3.28
N PRO A 178 -34.34 -12.89 3.07
CA PRO A 178 -35.49 -12.74 3.97
C PRO A 178 -35.25 -13.31 5.36
N ASP A 179 -35.93 -12.74 6.36
CA ASP A 179 -35.93 -13.29 7.72
C ASP A 179 -36.53 -14.70 7.76
N GLY A 180 -35.99 -15.54 8.64
CA GLY A 180 -36.43 -16.93 8.77
C GLY A 180 -36.09 -17.84 7.58
N TRP A 181 -35.18 -17.41 6.68
CA TRP A 181 -34.71 -18.24 5.56
C TRP A 181 -34.14 -19.60 6.02
N GLU A 182 -33.59 -19.65 7.24
CA GLU A 182 -33.08 -20.86 7.91
C GLU A 182 -34.17 -21.90 8.18
N ASN A 183 -35.41 -21.45 8.42
CA ASN A 183 -36.56 -22.30 8.72
C ASN A 183 -37.27 -22.81 7.47
N LEU A 184 -36.86 -22.36 6.28
CA LEU A 184 -37.44 -22.82 5.03
C LEU A 184 -37.19 -24.34 4.84
N PRO A 185 -38.14 -25.04 4.18
CA PRO A 185 -37.97 -26.43 3.79
C PRO A 185 -36.61 -26.69 3.11
N PRO A 186 -35.92 -27.81 3.42
CA PRO A 186 -34.58 -28.09 2.88
C PRO A 186 -34.49 -28.03 1.35
N ASN A 187 -35.56 -28.38 0.64
CA ASN A 187 -35.63 -28.38 -0.83
C ASN A 187 -35.66 -26.96 -1.46
N ILE A 188 -35.83 -25.90 -0.68
CA ILE A 188 -35.79 -24.51 -1.18
C ILE A 188 -34.71 -23.64 -0.51
N ARG A 189 -34.11 -24.10 0.59
CA ARG A 189 -33.05 -23.37 1.32
C ARG A 189 -31.81 -23.08 0.47
N TRP A 190 -31.53 -23.94 -0.52
CA TRP A 190 -30.40 -23.80 -1.46
C TRP A 190 -30.39 -22.46 -2.23
N ARG A 191 -31.52 -21.77 -2.34
CA ARG A 191 -31.60 -20.44 -2.97
C ARG A 191 -30.70 -19.41 -2.30
N TYR A 192 -30.43 -19.57 -1.01
CA TYR A 192 -29.55 -18.72 -0.21
C TYR A 192 -28.20 -19.39 0.11
N ALA A 193 -27.79 -20.37 -0.69
CA ALA A 193 -26.49 -21.00 -0.52
C ALA A 193 -25.34 -20.05 -0.87
N LEU A 194 -24.29 -20.07 -0.03
CA LEU A 194 -23.04 -19.38 -0.27
C LEU A 194 -22.12 -20.25 -1.13
N PHE A 195 -21.72 -19.75 -2.29
CA PHE A 195 -20.80 -20.47 -3.19
C PHE A 195 -19.40 -19.90 -3.02
N LEU A 196 -18.51 -20.72 -2.45
CA LEU A 196 -17.11 -20.37 -2.21
C LEU A 196 -16.22 -21.05 -3.24
N ALA A 197 -15.24 -20.31 -3.74
CA ALA A 197 -14.10 -20.85 -4.47
C ALA A 197 -12.83 -20.57 -3.66
N ILE A 198 -11.96 -21.56 -3.57
CA ILE A 198 -10.68 -21.48 -2.87
C ILE A 198 -9.60 -21.68 -3.91
N ASP A 199 -8.68 -20.72 -4.02
CA ASP A 199 -7.58 -20.79 -4.96
C ASP A 199 -6.28 -20.25 -4.35
N ALA A 200 -5.14 -20.71 -4.87
CA ALA A 200 -3.82 -20.37 -4.38
C ALA A 200 -2.88 -19.94 -5.51
N ASN A 201 -2.23 -18.79 -5.33
CA ASN A 201 -1.23 -18.25 -6.22
C ASN A 201 0.18 -18.40 -5.62
N PHE A 202 0.98 -19.30 -6.20
CA PHE A 202 2.37 -19.58 -5.79
C PHE A 202 3.43 -18.71 -6.49
N ARG A 203 3.00 -17.71 -7.26
CA ARG A 203 3.89 -16.71 -7.89
C ARG A 203 3.99 -15.44 -7.05
N LEU A 204 3.01 -15.18 -6.19
CA LEU A 204 3.00 -14.03 -5.28
C LEU A 204 3.87 -14.31 -4.06
N LYS A 205 5.14 -13.92 -4.14
CA LYS A 205 6.16 -14.16 -3.10
C LYS A 205 6.39 -12.90 -2.28
N ARG A 206 6.53 -13.05 -0.96
CA ARG A 206 6.95 -11.97 -0.05
C ARG A 206 8.37 -12.24 0.41
N LYS A 207 9.27 -11.28 0.22
CA LYS A 207 10.63 -11.36 0.78
C LYS A 207 10.60 -11.22 2.30
N ALA A 208 11.56 -11.85 2.97
CA ALA A 208 11.77 -11.63 4.39
C ALA A 208 12.19 -10.18 4.63
N ILE A 209 11.61 -9.57 5.65
CA ILE A 209 11.98 -8.24 6.14
C ILE A 209 12.97 -8.39 7.29
N SER A 210 13.71 -7.33 7.61
CA SER A 210 14.67 -7.33 8.71
C SER A 210 13.99 -7.44 10.07
N SER A 211 12.89 -6.71 10.27
CA SER A 211 12.05 -6.76 11.46
C SER A 211 10.71 -6.03 11.21
N ASP A 212 9.68 -6.40 11.97
CA ASP A 212 8.37 -5.74 11.93
C ASP A 212 8.46 -4.26 12.41
N ASP A 213 9.44 -3.92 13.26
CA ASP A 213 9.66 -2.54 13.72
C ASP A 213 10.13 -1.60 12.59
N HIS A 214 10.93 -2.13 11.65
CA HIS A 214 11.47 -1.34 10.53
C HIS A 214 10.55 -1.33 9.30
N ASP A 215 9.66 -2.32 9.17
CA ASP A 215 8.65 -2.41 8.11
C ASP A 215 7.30 -2.89 8.68
N PRO A 216 6.63 -2.04 9.50
CA PRO A 216 5.40 -2.42 10.17
C PRO A 216 4.27 -2.60 9.16
N SER A 217 3.37 -3.55 9.41
CA SER A 217 2.14 -3.66 8.63
C SER A 217 1.25 -2.45 8.91
N LEU A 218 0.83 -1.74 7.85
CA LEU A 218 -0.18 -0.69 7.97
C LEU A 218 -1.59 -1.27 8.10
N ASN A 219 -1.83 -2.48 7.60
CA ASN A 219 -3.14 -3.11 7.58
C ASN A 219 -3.03 -4.50 8.20
N SER A 220 -3.22 -4.57 9.52
CA SER A 220 -3.12 -5.81 10.28
C SER A 220 -4.48 -6.49 10.40
N GLY A 221 -4.94 -7.11 9.30
CA GLY A 221 -6.21 -7.85 9.32
C GLY A 221 -7.45 -7.03 8.99
N TRP A 222 -7.36 -5.70 8.80
CA TRP A 222 -8.53 -4.85 8.55
C TRP A 222 -9.21 -5.14 7.20
N ALA A 223 -8.52 -5.81 6.29
CA ALA A 223 -8.93 -5.97 4.91
C ALA A 223 -8.89 -7.43 4.43
N TYR A 224 -8.40 -7.61 3.21
CA TYR A 224 -8.38 -8.88 2.51
C TYR A 224 -7.37 -9.88 3.06
N PHE A 225 -6.36 -9.47 3.83
CA PHE A 225 -5.39 -10.37 4.44
C PHE A 225 -5.75 -10.66 5.90
N VAL A 226 -5.50 -11.88 6.37
CA VAL A 226 -5.61 -12.26 7.79
C VAL A 226 -4.63 -11.47 8.67
N GLU A 227 -4.99 -11.26 9.94
CA GLU A 227 -4.09 -10.73 10.96
C GLU A 227 -2.88 -11.68 11.13
N GLU A 228 -1.68 -11.12 11.05
CA GLU A 228 -0.45 -11.89 10.91
C GLU A 228 -0.10 -12.69 12.17
N HIS A 229 -0.30 -12.13 13.37
CA HIS A 229 0.05 -12.79 14.62
C HIS A 229 -0.90 -13.95 14.94
N ALA A 230 -2.20 -13.76 14.78
CA ALA A 230 -3.23 -14.78 14.92
C ALA A 230 -2.98 -15.93 13.94
N TYR A 231 -2.61 -15.61 12.70
CA TYR A 231 -2.28 -16.63 11.71
C TYR A 231 -0.98 -17.38 12.05
N LYS A 232 0.08 -16.69 12.48
CA LYS A 232 1.32 -17.34 12.94
C LYS A 232 1.07 -18.26 14.13
N ARG A 233 0.20 -17.86 15.07
CA ARG A 233 -0.21 -18.69 16.22
C ARG A 233 -0.94 -19.95 15.75
N PHE A 234 -1.94 -19.79 14.88
CA PHE A 234 -2.66 -20.90 14.27
C PHE A 234 -1.73 -21.91 13.58
N LEU A 235 -0.74 -21.43 12.82
CA LEU A 235 0.25 -22.29 12.17
C LEU A 235 1.15 -23.02 13.17
N SER A 236 1.51 -22.37 14.28
CA SER A 236 2.37 -23.00 15.30
C SER A 236 1.67 -24.16 16.01
N GLU A 237 0.37 -23.99 16.30
CA GLU A 237 -0.48 -25.01 16.94
C GLU A 237 -0.69 -26.25 16.05
N ARG A 238 -0.67 -26.07 14.73
CA ARG A 238 -0.87 -27.13 13.72
C ARG A 238 0.40 -27.57 13.02
N SER A 239 1.58 -27.20 13.53
CA SER A 239 2.87 -27.50 12.91
C SER A 239 3.20 -29.00 12.76
N ILE A 240 2.41 -29.87 13.40
CA ILE A 240 2.54 -31.33 13.36
C ILE A 240 1.72 -31.94 12.20
N GLU A 241 0.72 -31.23 11.68
CA GLU A 241 -0.12 -31.70 10.57
C GLU A 241 0.69 -31.66 9.26
N ARG A 242 1.10 -32.83 8.75
CA ARG A 242 1.79 -32.95 7.45
C ARG A 242 0.78 -33.19 6.35
N GLN A 243 0.82 -32.35 5.31
CA GLN A 243 0.07 -32.60 4.09
C GLN A 243 0.57 -33.91 3.44
N GLU A 244 -0.32 -34.87 3.24
CA GLU A 244 -0.01 -36.10 2.52
C GLU A 244 0.34 -35.76 1.05
N ARG A 245 1.37 -36.43 0.53
CA ARG A 245 1.77 -36.28 -0.88
C ARG A 245 0.65 -36.77 -1.79
N SER A 246 0.30 -35.95 -2.78
CA SER A 246 -0.71 -36.34 -3.75
C SER A 246 -0.15 -37.43 -4.66
N THR A 247 -0.92 -38.52 -4.83
CA THR A 247 -0.63 -39.62 -5.75
C THR A 247 -0.99 -39.30 -7.21
N CYS A 248 -1.57 -38.12 -7.48
CA CYS A 248 -1.98 -37.71 -8.82
C CYS A 248 -0.81 -37.12 -9.63
N VAL A 249 -0.66 -37.58 -10.87
CA VAL A 249 0.45 -37.26 -11.80
C VAL A 249 0.59 -35.75 -12.11
N SER A 250 -0.48 -34.96 -12.03
CA SER A 250 -0.47 -33.53 -12.38
C SER A 250 -0.38 -32.56 -11.20
N HIS A 251 -0.25 -33.05 -9.96
CA HIS A 251 -0.14 -32.20 -8.76
C HIS A 251 1.32 -31.87 -8.40
N ASN A 252 2.13 -31.52 -9.41
CA ASN A 252 3.54 -31.17 -9.18
C ASN A 252 3.70 -30.01 -8.21
N ALA A 253 2.83 -28.99 -8.22
CA ALA A 253 2.91 -27.84 -7.32
C ALA A 253 2.78 -28.20 -5.82
N VAL A 254 2.00 -29.22 -5.48
CA VAL A 254 1.84 -29.73 -4.09
C VAL A 254 3.00 -30.66 -3.73
N ASN A 255 3.53 -31.39 -4.71
CA ASN A 255 4.58 -32.38 -4.49
C ASN A 255 6.00 -31.77 -4.50
N THR A 256 6.23 -30.66 -5.21
CA THR A 256 7.50 -29.90 -5.20
C THR A 256 7.49 -28.72 -4.25
N ALA A 257 6.38 -28.53 -3.55
CA ALA A 257 6.17 -27.51 -2.56
C ALA A 257 7.33 -27.52 -1.51
N ASP A 258 7.72 -28.70 -1.05
CA ASP A 258 8.82 -28.90 -0.08
C ASP A 258 10.23 -28.83 -0.70
N THR A 259 10.36 -28.67 -2.02
CA THR A 259 11.66 -28.70 -2.70
C THR A 259 12.08 -27.31 -3.17
N LYS A 260 12.98 -26.71 -2.38
CA LYS A 260 14.08 -25.82 -2.82
C LYS A 260 13.69 -24.50 -3.50
N ALA A 261 13.50 -23.45 -2.69
CA ALA A 261 13.99 -22.05 -2.88
C ALA A 261 13.27 -21.06 -1.93
N SER A 262 13.24 -21.34 -0.62
CA SER A 262 12.56 -20.50 0.38
C SER A 262 13.49 -19.54 1.13
N GLN A 263 14.81 -19.63 0.94
CA GLN A 263 15.77 -18.81 1.67
C GLN A 263 15.60 -17.33 1.32
N GLY A 264 15.33 -16.50 2.33
CA GLY A 264 15.06 -15.07 2.17
C GLY A 264 13.62 -14.72 1.80
N LEU A 265 12.68 -15.66 1.79
CA LEU A 265 11.25 -15.41 1.59
C LEU A 265 10.47 -15.59 2.89
N ALA A 266 9.62 -14.63 3.22
CA ALA A 266 8.63 -14.75 4.28
C ALA A 266 7.38 -15.51 3.81
N ALA A 267 7.13 -15.55 2.50
CA ALA A 267 5.99 -16.24 1.90
C ALA A 267 6.30 -16.72 0.48
N MET A 268 5.75 -17.87 0.12
CA MET A 268 5.95 -18.48 -1.20
C MET A 268 4.72 -18.43 -2.09
N GLY A 269 3.57 -18.11 -1.51
CA GLY A 269 2.33 -17.93 -2.24
C GLY A 269 1.27 -17.30 -1.36
N VAL A 270 0.08 -17.18 -1.91
CA VAL A 270 -1.08 -16.60 -1.25
C VAL A 270 -2.32 -17.42 -1.63
N GLY A 271 -3.05 -17.89 -0.64
CA GLY A 271 -4.35 -18.56 -0.80
C GLY A 271 -5.47 -17.59 -0.49
N SER A 272 -6.56 -17.63 -1.25
CA SER A 272 -7.72 -16.76 -1.04
C SER A 272 -9.02 -17.53 -1.18
N ILE A 273 -10.05 -17.06 -0.47
CA ILE A 273 -11.42 -17.55 -0.58
C ILE A 273 -12.24 -16.42 -1.20
N VAL A 274 -12.87 -16.73 -2.33
CA VAL A 274 -13.66 -15.78 -3.11
C VAL A 274 -15.08 -16.28 -3.30
N CYS A 275 -16.00 -15.36 -3.57
CA CYS A 275 -17.31 -15.70 -4.08
C CYS A 275 -17.14 -16.37 -5.45
N ALA A 276 -17.62 -17.61 -5.59
CA ALA A 276 -17.53 -18.33 -6.87
C ALA A 276 -18.36 -17.67 -7.99
N ARG A 277 -19.30 -16.78 -7.64
CA ARG A 277 -20.18 -16.10 -8.61
C ARG A 277 -19.58 -14.80 -9.16
N SER A 278 -18.92 -14.02 -8.30
CA SER A 278 -18.48 -12.66 -8.62
C SER A 278 -16.98 -12.43 -8.44
N THR A 279 -16.26 -13.45 -7.97
CA THR A 279 -14.82 -13.45 -7.66
C THR A 279 -14.38 -12.40 -6.64
N LEU A 280 -15.31 -11.75 -5.93
CA LEU A 280 -15.01 -10.88 -4.80
C LEU A 280 -14.46 -11.68 -3.61
N MET A 281 -13.43 -11.15 -2.96
CA MET A 281 -12.84 -11.76 -1.77
C MET A 281 -13.79 -11.69 -0.57
N MET A 282 -13.74 -12.71 0.28
CA MET A 282 -14.62 -12.83 1.44
C MET A 282 -14.10 -12.08 2.67
N THR A 283 -15.03 -11.51 3.45
CA THR A 283 -14.79 -10.78 4.71
C THR A 283 -14.26 -11.69 5.83
N HIS A 284 -14.87 -12.86 6.01
CA HIS A 284 -14.59 -13.79 7.12
C HIS A 284 -13.68 -14.96 6.71
N SER A 285 -13.22 -14.96 5.48
CA SER A 285 -12.39 -16.02 4.89
C SER A 285 -11.28 -15.35 4.09
N LYS A 286 -10.52 -14.53 4.82
CA LYS A 286 -9.51 -13.63 4.26
C LYS A 286 -8.39 -14.43 3.60
N THR A 287 -7.72 -13.73 2.69
CA THR A 287 -6.50 -14.16 2.02
C THR A 287 -5.42 -14.49 3.04
N MET A 288 -4.86 -15.69 2.92
CA MET A 288 -3.81 -16.20 3.78
C MET A 288 -2.50 -16.30 3.01
N THR A 289 -1.43 -15.88 3.68
CA THR A 289 -0.10 -16.06 3.13
C THR A 289 0.31 -17.52 3.25
N MET A 290 0.74 -18.16 2.17
CA MET A 290 1.17 -19.54 2.19
C MET A 290 2.70 -19.60 2.34
N ARG A 291 3.14 -20.27 3.42
CA ARG A 291 4.48 -20.84 3.50
C ARG A 291 4.39 -22.30 3.12
N ILE A 292 5.25 -22.69 2.20
CA ILE A 292 5.41 -24.07 1.82
C ILE A 292 6.78 -24.50 2.32
N GLY A 293 6.84 -25.60 3.07
CA GLY A 293 8.03 -26.06 3.78
C GLY A 293 7.90 -25.84 5.28
N LEU A 294 7.47 -26.88 5.97
CA LEU A 294 7.57 -26.99 7.43
C LEU A 294 9.03 -27.21 7.81
N THR A 295 9.70 -26.16 8.25
CA THR A 295 10.55 -26.23 9.43
C THR A 295 10.35 -24.98 10.26
N ALA A 296 9.83 -25.17 11.48
CA ALA A 296 9.94 -24.19 12.53
C ALA A 296 11.44 -23.95 12.75
N HIS A 297 11.98 -22.87 12.19
CA HIS A 297 13.25 -22.35 12.67
C HIS A 297 12.95 -21.60 13.96
N THR A 298 13.30 -22.26 15.06
CA THR A 298 13.61 -21.69 16.36
C THR A 298 14.22 -20.30 16.19
N PRO A 299 13.84 -19.28 16.98
CA PRO A 299 14.57 -18.03 16.98
C PRO A 299 16.03 -18.35 17.29
N LEU A 300 16.94 -17.89 16.42
CA LEU A 300 18.33 -17.77 16.79
C LEU A 300 18.37 -16.82 17.97
N LEU A 301 18.48 -17.40 19.17
CA LEU A 301 18.96 -16.71 20.36
C LEU A 301 20.18 -15.91 19.95
N SER A 302 20.10 -14.59 20.13
CA SER A 302 21.24 -13.71 20.13
C SER A 302 22.30 -14.32 21.04
N LYS A 303 23.41 -14.77 20.46
CA LYS A 303 24.63 -14.90 21.25
C LYS A 303 25.08 -13.49 21.58
N SER A 304 25.19 -13.26 22.88
CA SER A 304 25.89 -12.15 23.57
C SER A 304 27.10 -11.64 22.82
#